data_AF-A0A966AK92-F1
#
_entry.id   AF-A0A966AK92-F1
#
_cell.length_a   1.000
_cell.length_b   1.000
_cell.length_c   1.000
_cell.angle_alpha   90.00
_cell.angle_beta   90.00
_cell.angle_gamma   90.00
#
_symmetry.space_group_name_H-M   'P 1'
#
loop_
_entity.id
_entity.type
_entity.pdbx_description
1 polymer ?
#
loop_
_entity_poly.entity_id
_entity_poly.type
_entity_poly.pdbx_seq_one_letter_code
_entity_poly.pdbx_strand_id
1 'polypeptide(L)' 'MGRIVEIGILREAVEILDEPWPAPEGRIGRIKHRNGENVAISFDTLQELMAVAREARRSARTMGSADRRHPQESSFLA' A
#
# COMPACT_ATOMS: atom_id res chain seq x y z
N MET A 1 -2.85 12.67 0.94
CA MET A 1 -2.30 11.53 1.72
C MET A 1 -1.58 10.62 0.75
N GLY A 2 -0.24 10.59 0.78
CA GLY A 2 0.56 9.72 -0.10
C GLY A 2 0.39 8.24 0.26
N ARG A 3 0.62 7.35 -0.71
CA ARG A 3 0.56 5.89 -0.52
C ARG A 3 1.97 5.33 -0.52
N ILE A 4 2.32 4.53 0.49
CA ILE A 4 3.64 3.92 0.59
C ILE A 4 3.60 2.53 -0.04
N VAL A 5 4.56 2.24 -0.92
CA VAL A 5 4.75 0.96 -1.59
C VAL A 5 6.22 0.54 -1.50
N GLU A 6 6.49 -0.76 -1.44
CA GLU A 6 7.84 -1.32 -1.50
C GLU A 6 8.18 -1.72 -2.94
N ILE A 7 9.32 -1.27 -3.46
CA ILE A 7 9.76 -1.54 -4.84
C ILE A 7 11.12 -2.25 -4.88
N GLY A 8 11.34 -3.01 -5.95
CA GLY A 8 12.58 -3.74 -6.20
C GLY A 8 12.83 -4.92 -5.23
N ILE A 9 13.93 -5.65 -5.46
CA ILE A 9 14.29 -6.82 -4.65
C ILE A 9 14.65 -6.46 -3.20
N LEU A 10 15.09 -5.23 -2.97
CA LEU A 10 15.48 -4.72 -1.66
C LEU A 10 14.29 -4.19 -0.84
N ARG A 11 13.06 -4.26 -1.38
CA ARG A 11 11.85 -3.76 -0.73
C ARG A 11 11.99 -2.31 -0.27
N GLU A 12 12.48 -1.47 -1.17
CA GLU A 12 12.64 -0.05 -0.86
C GLU A 12 11.27 0.61 -0.71
N ALA A 13 11.00 1.22 0.45
CA ALA A 13 9.77 1.97 0.68
C ALA A 13 9.80 3.33 -0.03
N VAL A 14 8.83 3.55 -0.94
CA VAL A 14 8.63 4.80 -1.67
C VAL A 14 7.21 5.32 -1.48
N GLU A 15 7.06 6.65 -1.46
CA GLU A 15 5.76 7.33 -1.37
C GLU A 15 5.29 7.77 -2.75
N ILE A 16 4.10 7.34 -3.15
CA ILE A 16 3.43 7.81 -4.36
C ILE A 16 2.88 9.21 -4.09
N LEU A 17 3.35 10.20 -4.85
CA LEU A 17 2.97 11.60 -4.71
C LEU A 17 1.77 11.98 -5.58
N ASP A 18 1.61 11.33 -6.73
CA ASP A 18 0.55 11.64 -7.70
C ASP A 18 -0.58 10.61 -7.65
N GLU A 19 -1.83 11.07 -7.60
CA GLU A 19 -3.00 10.20 -7.74
C GLU A 19 -3.26 9.88 -9.23
N PRO A 20 -3.67 8.64 -9.57
CA PRO A 20 -4.07 8.31 -10.93
C PRO A 20 -5.40 8.99 -11.21
N TRP A 21 -5.32 10.15 -11.85
CA TRP A 21 -6.47 10.78 -12.49
C TRP A 21 -6.59 10.19 -13.91
N PRO A 22 -7.80 10.09 -14.49
CA PRO A 22 -7.98 9.83 -15.93
C PRO A 22 -7.49 11.06 -16.71
N ALA A 23 -6.17 11.24 -16.74
CA ALA A 23 -5.46 12.23 -17.52
C ALA A 23 -4.97 11.53 -18.80
N PRO A 24 -4.76 12.29 -19.90
CA PRO A 24 -4.37 11.72 -21.18
C PRO A 24 -3.10 10.86 -21.05
N GLU A 25 -3.06 9.79 -21.85
CA GLU A 25 -1.90 8.91 -22.02
C GLU A 25 -0.62 9.77 -22.14
N GLY A 26 0.34 9.58 -21.22
CA GLY A 26 1.59 10.35 -21.18
C GLY A 26 1.84 11.16 -19.91
N ARG A 27 0.96 11.12 -18.90
CA ARG A 27 1.27 11.76 -17.61
C ARG A 27 2.34 10.97 -16.85
N ILE A 28 3.49 11.62 -16.63
CA ILE A 28 4.56 11.12 -15.77
C ILE A 28 4.09 11.22 -14.30
N GLY A 29 4.09 10.11 -13.58
CA GLY A 29 3.84 10.06 -12.15
C GLY A 29 5.11 10.39 -11.36
N ARG A 30 4.98 10.72 -10.08
CA ARG A 30 6.12 10.94 -9.19
C ARG A 30 6.04 10.06 -7.95
N ILE A 31 7.18 9.52 -7.59
CA ILE A 31 7.43 8.86 -6.32
C ILE A 31 8.49 9.61 -5.55
N LYS A 32 8.44 9.48 -4.23
CA LYS A 32 9.45 9.99 -3.31
C LYS A 32 10.13 8.82 -2.61
N HIS A 33 11.43 8.75 -2.75
CA HIS A 33 12.28 7.78 -2.06
C HIS A 33 12.48 8.17 -0.59
N ARG A 34 12.94 7.21 0.22
CA ARG A 34 13.21 7.45 1.65
C ARG A 34 14.31 8.47 1.89
N ASN A 35 15.27 8.59 0.97
CA ASN A 35 16.33 9.61 0.98
C ASN A 35 15.77 11.04 0.70
N GLY A 36 14.48 11.18 0.38
CA GLY A 36 13.82 12.44 0.05
C GLY A 36 13.86 12.80 -1.44
N GLU A 37 14.45 11.97 -2.28
CA GLU A 37 14.53 12.17 -3.73
C GLU A 37 13.19 11.96 -4.40
N ASN A 38 12.84 12.87 -5.32
CA ASN A 38 11.62 12.77 -6.12
C ASN A 38 11.96 12.27 -7.53
N VAL A 39 11.42 11.12 -7.89
CA VAL A 39 11.70 10.45 -9.17
C VAL A 39 10.45 10.42 -10.03
N ALA A 40 10.62 10.78 -11.29
CA ALA A 40 9.62 10.67 -12.34
C ALA A 40 9.49 9.21 -12.80
N ILE A 41 8.26 8.71 -12.86
CA ILE A 41 7.93 7.35 -13.31
C ILE A 41 6.89 7.40 -14.44
N SER A 42 6.87 6.35 -15.27
CA SER A 42 5.86 6.24 -16.33
C SER A 42 4.46 6.07 -15.73
N PHE A 43 3.45 6.37 -16.55
CA PHE A 43 2.06 6.15 -16.18
C PHE A 43 1.78 4.68 -15.87
N ASP A 44 2.32 3.76 -16.68
CA ASP A 44 2.13 2.31 -16.50
C ASP A 44 2.71 1.85 -15.16
N THR A 45 3.93 2.29 -14.82
CA THR A 45 4.54 2.00 -13.52
C THR A 45 3.70 2.59 -12.38
N LEU A 46 3.16 3.80 -12.53
CA LEU A 46 2.27 4.38 -11.52
C LEU A 46 1.00 3.53 -11.33
N GLN A 47 0.40 3.02 -12.41
CA GLN A 47 -0.77 2.15 -12.33
C GLN A 47 -0.48 0.85 -11.57
N GLU A 48 0.65 0.19 -11.89
CA GLU A 48 1.07 -1.04 -11.21
C GLU A 48 1.28 -0.81 -9.72
N LEU A 49 2.04 0.23 -9.33
CA LEU A 49 2.27 0.56 -7.93
C LEU A 49 0.97 0.84 -7.18
N MET A 50 0.02 1.52 -7.83
CA MET A 50 -1.30 1.79 -7.26
C MET A 50 -2.14 0.52 -7.09
N ALA A 51 -2.01 -0.46 -7.99
CA ALA A 51 -2.65 -1.77 -7.86
C ALA A 51 -2.05 -2.55 -6.67
N VAL A 52 -0.73 -2.58 -6.54
CA VAL A 52 -0.03 -3.21 -5.41
C VAL A 52 -0.46 -2.57 -4.09
N ALA A 53 -0.51 -1.23 -4.01
CA ALA A 53 -0.96 -0.52 -2.82
C ALA A 53 -2.41 -0.85 -2.44
N ARG A 54 -3.29 -1.05 -3.43
CA ARG A 54 -4.69 -1.45 -3.22
C ARG A 54 -4.79 -2.87 -2.69
N GLU A 55 -4.01 -3.80 -3.24
CA GLU A 55 -4.02 -5.20 -2.79
C GLU A 55 -3.45 -5.34 -1.38
N ALA A 56 -2.33 -4.70 -1.06
CA ALA A 56 -1.78 -4.68 0.30
C ALA A 56 -2.79 -4.19 1.34
N ARG A 57 -3.58 -3.16 1.02
CA ARG A 57 -4.69 -2.68 1.86
C ARG A 57 -5.82 -3.70 1.99
N ARG A 58 -6.14 -4.44 0.92
CA ARG A 58 -7.16 -5.49 0.95
C ARG A 58 -6.70 -6.65 1.84
N SER A 59 -5.48 -7.14 1.66
CA SER A 59 -4.93 -8.24 2.47
C SER A 59 -4.85 -7.88 3.95
N ALA A 60 -4.45 -6.64 4.29
CA ALA A 60 -4.45 -6.15 5.66
C ALA A 60 -5.86 -6.15 6.30
N ARG A 61 -6.90 -5.82 5.52
CA ARG A 61 -8.30 -5.89 5.98
C ARG A 61 -8.80 -7.32 6.15
N THR A 62 -8.33 -8.25 5.32
CA THR A 62 -8.74 -9.67 5.41
C THR A 62 -8.10 -10.37 6.61
N MET A 63 -6.84 -10.08 6.96
CA MET A 63 -6.20 -10.60 8.17
C MET A 63 -6.69 -9.94 9.47
N GLY A 64 -7.18 -8.68 9.41
CA GLY A 64 -7.72 -7.97 10.57
C GLY A 64 -9.07 -8.49 11.10
N SER A 65 -9.74 -9.41 10.41
CA SER A 65 -11.00 -10.03 10.87
C SER A 65 -10.83 -11.39 11.54
N ALA A 66 -9.62 -11.96 11.58
CA ALA A 66 -9.39 -13.31 12.10
C ALA A 66 -8.98 -13.38 13.59
N ASP A 67 -8.86 -12.24 14.28
CA ASP A 67 -8.41 -12.19 15.68
C ASP A 67 -9.53 -11.76 16.64
N ARG A 68 -10.64 -12.51 16.61
CA ARG A 68 -11.59 -12.59 17.73
C ARG A 68 -11.76 -14.05 18.15
N ARG A 69 -10.71 -14.64 18.71
CA ARG A 69 -10.84 -15.82 19.57
C ARG A 69 -10.28 -15.49 20.94
N HIS A 70 -11.10 -14.81 21.73
CA HIS A 70 -11.01 -14.90 23.17
C HIS A 70 -12.07 -15.92 23.60
N PRO A 71 -11.74 -17.18 23.88
CA PRO A 71 -12.59 -17.97 24.76
C PRO A 71 -12.43 -17.35 26.15
N GLN A 72 -13.48 -16.69 26.63
CA GLN A 72 -13.59 -16.42 28.05
C GLN A 72 -13.69 -17.77 28.74
N GLU A 73 -12.61 -18.16 29.42
CA GLU A 73 -12.63 -19.21 30.44
C GLU A 73 -13.56 -18.74 31.57
N SER A 74 -14.85 -19.02 31.42
CA SER A 74 -15.80 -18.96 32.54
C SER A 74 -15.65 -20.24 33.35
N SER A 75 -14.58 -20.30 34.15
CA SER A 75 -14.57 -21.13 35.35
C SER A 75 -15.54 -20.52 36.34
N PHE A 76 -16.72 -21.12 36.54
CA PHE A 76 -17.40 -21.11 37.84
C PHE A 76 -18.25 -22.38 37.99
N LEU A 77 -17.61 -23.38 38.59
CA LEU A 77 -18.24 -24.44 39.36
C LEU A 77 -18.14 -24.02 40.83
N ALA A 78 -19.29 -23.74 41.46
CA ALA A 78 -19.56 -23.92 42.89
C ALA A 78 -21.05 -23.68 43.14
#